data_AF-A0A1A9K8N4-F1
#
_entry.id   AF-A0A1A9K8N4-F1
#
_cell.length_a   1.000
_cell.length_b   1.000
_cell.length_c   1.000
_cell.angle_alpha   90.00
_cell.angle_beta   90.00
_cell.angle_gamma   90.00
#
_symmetry.space_group_name_H-M   'P 1'
#
loop_
_entity.id
_entity.type
_entity.pdbx_description
1 polymer ?
#
loop_
_entity_poly.entity_id
_entity_poly.type
_entity_poly.pdbx_seq_one_letter_code
_entity_poly.pdbx_strand_id
1 'polypeptide(L)'
;MTAFAPVYALHVLAALVWVGGMFFAWMILRPAAVAALDAPARLKLWAEVFRRFFVWVWVAVLVLPVTGIGMLQLSFNGVAGAPRYVQVMMGLYVAMLALFLRVQALQLPELRRAIEASDWPAGGAVLGRIRRTVGGNLLLGLALVAIVAARPHW
;
A
#
# COMPACT_ATOMS: atom_id res chain seq x y z
N MET A 1 -30.22 7.14 -4.51
CA MET A 1 -29.11 6.30 -4.02
C MET A 1 -28.73 6.81 -2.64
N THR A 2 -28.52 5.95 -1.64
CA THR A 2 -28.06 6.40 -0.31
C THR A 2 -26.64 6.98 -0.42
N ALA A 3 -26.31 7.98 0.40
CA ALA A 3 -24.97 8.59 0.41
C ALA A 3 -23.84 7.56 0.68
N PHE A 4 -24.19 6.43 1.29
CA PHE A 4 -23.29 5.32 1.57
C PHE A 4 -22.70 4.65 0.31
N ALA A 5 -23.52 4.41 -0.73
CA ALA A 5 -23.09 3.65 -1.90
C ALA A 5 -21.89 4.28 -2.66
N PRO A 6 -21.90 5.58 -3.01
CA PRO A 6 -20.74 6.19 -3.67
C PRO A 6 -19.50 6.28 -2.76
N VAL A 7 -19.69 6.48 -1.44
CA VAL A 7 -18.58 6.51 -0.47
C VAL A 7 -17.93 5.13 -0.35
N TYR A 8 -18.72 4.07 -0.28
CA TYR A 8 -18.24 2.70 -0.26
C TYR A 8 -17.48 2.35 -1.55
N ALA A 9 -18.02 2.70 -2.72
CA ALA A 9 -17.35 2.48 -3.99
C ALA A 9 -15.98 3.17 -4.04
N LEU A 10 -15.91 4.43 -3.62
CA LEU A 10 -14.64 5.17 -3.55
C LEU A 10 -13.65 4.53 -2.57
N HIS A 11 -14.11 4.07 -1.41
CA HIS A 11 -13.29 3.36 -0.43
C HIS A 11 -12.67 2.09 -1.01
N VAL A 12 -13.48 1.26 -1.67
CA VAL A 12 -13.02 0.01 -2.30
C VAL A 12 -12.06 0.28 -3.45
N LEU A 13 -12.31 1.30 -4.28
CA LEU A 13 -11.40 1.68 -5.36
C LEU A 13 -10.05 2.15 -4.81
N ALA A 14 -10.02 2.93 -3.73
CA ALA A 14 -8.77 3.34 -3.08
C ALA A 14 -7.99 2.13 -2.54
N ALA A 15 -8.67 1.17 -1.91
CA ALA A 15 -8.06 -0.07 -1.44
C ALA A 15 -7.52 -0.91 -2.61
N LEU A 16 -8.27 -1.02 -3.71
CA LEU A 16 -7.89 -1.74 -4.92
C LEU A 16 -6.63 -1.16 -5.55
N VAL A 17 -6.56 0.17 -5.71
CA VAL A 17 -5.39 0.84 -6.29
C VAL A 17 -4.14 0.57 -5.46
N TRP A 18 -4.25 0.65 -4.12
CA TRP A 18 -3.09 0.44 -3.26
C TRP A 18 -2.66 -1.03 -3.20
N VAL A 19 -3.57 -1.95 -2.82
CA VAL A 19 -3.25 -3.37 -2.67
C VAL A 19 -2.95 -4.01 -4.03
N GLY A 20 -3.76 -3.72 -5.05
CA GLY A 20 -3.56 -4.21 -6.42
C GLY A 20 -2.26 -3.68 -7.04
N GLY A 21 -1.91 -2.42 -6.79
CA GLY A 21 -0.63 -1.87 -7.25
C GLY A 21 0.58 -2.54 -6.58
N MET A 22 0.50 -2.85 -5.28
CA MET A 22 1.53 -3.63 -4.60
C MET A 22 1.63 -5.06 -5.15
N PHE A 23 0.49 -5.70 -5.41
CA PHE A 23 0.45 -7.03 -6.03
C PHE A 23 1.11 -7.03 -7.40
N PHE A 24 0.74 -6.08 -8.27
CA PHE A 24 1.35 -5.93 -9.59
C PHE A 24 2.86 -5.69 -9.50
N ALA A 25 3.29 -4.77 -8.63
CA ALA A 25 4.70 -4.47 -8.42
C ALA A 25 5.48 -5.73 -8.01
N TRP A 26 4.92 -6.52 -7.10
CA TRP A 26 5.58 -7.69 -6.53
C TRP A 26 5.62 -8.89 -7.46
N MET A 27 4.47 -9.23 -8.05
CA MET A 27 4.26 -10.49 -8.76
C MET A 27 4.51 -10.39 -10.25
N ILE A 28 4.36 -9.19 -10.83
CA ILE A 28 4.42 -9.01 -12.28
C ILE A 28 5.63 -8.18 -12.66
N LEU A 29 5.71 -6.94 -12.15
CA LEU A 29 6.76 -6.01 -12.55
C LEU A 29 8.15 -6.49 -12.13
N ARG A 30 8.29 -7.03 -10.91
CA ARG A 30 9.58 -7.53 -10.42
C ARG A 30 10.18 -8.62 -11.31
N PRO A 31 9.54 -9.77 -11.56
CA PRO A 31 10.12 -10.81 -12.39
C PRO A 31 10.38 -10.31 -13.82
N ALA A 32 9.46 -9.51 -14.38
CA ALA A 32 9.66 -8.90 -15.69
C ALA A 32 10.92 -8.02 -15.73
N ALA A 33 11.12 -7.15 -14.74
CA ALA A 33 12.30 -6.28 -14.66
C ALA A 33 13.60 -7.06 -14.41
N VAL A 34 13.54 -8.22 -13.75
CA VAL A 34 14.73 -9.09 -13.59
C VAL A 34 15.08 -9.80 -14.90
N ALA A 35 14.09 -10.21 -15.67
CA ALA A 35 14.30 -10.90 -16.94
C ALA A 35 14.72 -9.96 -18.08
N ALA A 36 14.19 -8.73 -18.10
CA ALA A 36 14.35 -7.82 -19.23
C ALA A 36 15.44 -6.75 -19.06
N LEU A 37 15.94 -6.50 -17.83
CA LEU A 37 16.82 -5.37 -17.54
C LEU A 37 18.03 -5.76 -16.69
N ASP A 38 19.18 -5.17 -17.04
CA ASP A 38 20.39 -5.19 -16.22
C ASP A 38 20.20 -4.46 -14.89
N ALA A 39 21.10 -4.72 -13.94
CA ALA A 39 20.97 -4.24 -12.56
C ALA A 39 20.81 -2.70 -12.43
N PRO A 40 21.60 -1.85 -13.13
CA PRO A 40 21.44 -0.39 -13.04
C PRO A 40 20.13 0.11 -13.66
N ALA A 41 19.75 -0.43 -14.82
CA ALA A 41 18.51 -0.06 -15.50
C ALA A 41 17.29 -0.44 -14.65
N ARG A 42 17.32 -1.62 -14.04
CA ARG A 42 16.29 -2.09 -13.11
C ARG A 42 16.15 -1.17 -11.89
N LEU A 43 17.26 -0.71 -11.29
CA LEU A 43 17.22 0.22 -10.15
C LEU A 43 16.59 1.56 -10.53
N LYS A 44 16.96 2.11 -11.68
CA LYS A 44 16.38 3.36 -12.21
C LYS A 44 14.88 3.22 -12.50
N LEU A 45 14.47 2.09 -13.10
CA LEU A 45 13.05 1.79 -13.31
C LEU A 45 12.27 1.78 -11.98
N TRP A 46 12.79 1.10 -10.96
CA TRP A 46 12.13 1.02 -9.66
C TRP A 46 12.00 2.38 -8.97
N ALA A 47 13.04 3.21 -8.99
CA ALA A 47 12.98 4.58 -8.46
C ALA A 47 11.84 5.38 -9.12
N GLU A 48 11.68 5.21 -10.43
CA GLU A 48 10.72 5.96 -11.24
C GLU A 48 9.28 5.42 -11.13
N VAL A 49 9.13 4.11 -10.90
CA VAL A 49 7.87 3.48 -10.52
C VAL A 49 7.44 3.93 -9.13
N PHE A 50 8.33 3.90 -8.12
CA PHE A 50 8.00 4.38 -6.77
C PHE A 50 7.60 5.85 -6.76
N ARG A 51 8.28 6.69 -7.54
CA ARG A 51 7.95 8.12 -7.66
C ARG A 51 6.50 8.35 -8.10
N ARG A 52 6.01 7.60 -9.10
CA ARG A 52 4.62 7.74 -9.59
C ARG A 52 3.62 7.01 -8.70
N PHE A 53 3.91 5.77 -8.32
CA PHE A 53 2.98 4.94 -7.57
C PHE A 53 2.70 5.53 -6.18
N PHE A 54 3.70 6.11 -5.52
CA PHE A 54 3.50 6.66 -4.17
C PHE A 54 2.60 7.90 -4.14
N VAL A 55 2.45 8.63 -5.25
CA VAL A 55 1.43 9.69 -5.36
C VAL A 55 0.04 9.10 -5.21
N TRP A 56 -0.24 7.99 -5.89
CA TRP A 56 -1.51 7.27 -5.79
C TRP A 56 -1.70 6.63 -4.42
N VAL A 57 -0.63 6.12 -3.80
CA VAL A 57 -0.69 5.60 -2.42
C VAL A 57 -1.03 6.72 -1.43
N TRP A 58 -0.47 7.92 -1.57
CA TRP A 58 -0.85 9.06 -0.73
C TRP A 58 -2.32 9.43 -0.88
N VAL A 59 -2.86 9.42 -2.11
CA VAL A 59 -4.29 9.61 -2.34
C VAL A 59 -5.09 8.53 -1.61
N ALA A 60 -4.72 7.25 -1.73
CA ALA A 60 -5.39 6.16 -1.02
C ALA A 60 -5.32 6.31 0.51
N VAL A 61 -4.16 6.70 1.05
CA VAL A 61 -3.93 6.95 2.49
C VAL A 61 -4.83 8.08 3.03
N LEU A 62 -5.22 9.05 2.21
CA LEU A 62 -6.16 10.08 2.62
C LEU A 62 -7.62 9.64 2.42
N VAL A 63 -7.93 9.03 1.28
CA VAL A 63 -9.29 8.63 0.91
C VAL A 63 -9.84 7.55 1.85
N LEU A 64 -9.04 6.54 2.19
CA LEU A 64 -9.46 5.41 3.03
C LEU A 64 -9.98 5.83 4.41
N PRO A 65 -9.26 6.63 5.22
CA PRO A 65 -9.77 7.05 6.53
C PRO A 65 -10.95 8.02 6.41
N VAL A 66 -10.94 8.95 5.45
CA VAL A 66 -12.06 9.90 5.25
C VAL A 66 -13.35 9.15 4.92
N THR A 67 -13.29 8.24 3.96
CA THR A 67 -14.45 7.43 3.56
C THR A 67 -14.82 6.39 4.63
N GLY A 68 -13.84 5.80 5.31
CA GLY A 68 -14.06 4.83 6.39
C GLY A 68 -14.77 5.44 7.60
N ILE A 69 -14.31 6.60 8.07
CA ILE A 69 -14.96 7.34 9.16
C ILE A 69 -16.36 7.81 8.73
N GLY A 70 -16.51 8.31 7.49
CA GLY A 70 -17.81 8.67 6.94
C GLY A 70 -18.82 7.51 6.99
N MET A 71 -18.42 6.32 6.56
CA MET A 71 -19.26 5.12 6.63
C MET A 71 -19.57 4.68 8.07
N LEU A 72 -18.62 4.83 9.00
CA LEU A 72 -18.83 4.53 10.41
C LEU A 72 -19.92 5.41 11.05
N GLN A 73 -19.91 6.70 10.73
CA GLN A 73 -20.93 7.64 11.23
C GLN A 73 -22.30 7.38 10.61
N LEU A 74 -22.34 7.07 9.31
CA LEU A 74 -23.60 6.83 8.58
C LEU A 74 -24.28 5.50 8.96
N SER A 75 -23.52 4.47 9.31
CA SER A 75 -24.06 3.10 9.43
C SER A 75 -23.98 2.50 10.83
N PHE A 76 -23.09 2.97 11.69
CA PHE A 76 -22.79 2.31 12.98
C PHE A 76 -22.88 3.24 14.19
N ASN A 77 -23.33 4.49 14.00
CA ASN A 77 -23.34 5.53 15.04
C ASN A 77 -21.95 5.70 15.71
N GLY A 78 -20.88 5.57 14.91
CA GLY A 78 -19.49 5.67 15.33
C GLY A 78 -18.75 4.34 15.51
N VAL A 79 -17.50 4.42 15.98
CA VAL A 79 -16.59 3.26 16.12
C VAL A 79 -17.10 2.22 17.13
N ALA A 80 -17.80 2.67 18.18
CA ALA A 80 -18.29 1.80 19.25
C ALA A 80 -19.42 0.87 18.80
N GLY A 81 -20.22 1.27 17.80
CA GLY A 81 -21.27 0.43 17.21
C GLY A 81 -20.79 -0.41 16.03
N ALA A 82 -19.51 -0.30 15.64
CA ALA A 82 -18.97 -1.03 14.51
C ALA A 82 -18.61 -2.48 14.88
N PRO A 83 -18.84 -3.45 14.00
CA PRO A 83 -18.38 -4.83 14.19
C PRO A 83 -16.88 -4.92 14.44
N ARG A 84 -16.43 -5.94 15.20
CA ARG A 84 -15.01 -6.13 15.55
C ARG A 84 -14.09 -6.23 14.35
N TYR A 85 -14.52 -6.85 13.25
CA TYR A 85 -13.71 -6.93 12.02
C TYR A 85 -13.39 -5.54 11.43
N VAL A 86 -14.24 -4.53 11.65
CA VAL A 86 -14.00 -3.14 11.22
C VAL A 86 -12.90 -2.50 12.07
N GLN A 87 -12.87 -2.78 13.37
CA GLN A 87 -11.78 -2.33 14.26
C GLN A 87 -10.45 -2.99 13.87
N VAL A 88 -10.47 -4.29 13.51
CA VAL A 88 -9.31 -5.00 12.98
C VAL A 88 -8.84 -4.40 11.64
N MET A 89 -9.77 -4.07 10.74
CA MET A 89 -9.47 -3.38 9.49
C MET A 89 -8.75 -2.04 9.73
N MET A 90 -9.20 -1.25 10.70
CA MET A 90 -8.55 0.01 11.09
C MET A 90 -7.13 -0.24 11.64
N GLY A 91 -6.96 -1.23 12.51
CA GLY A 91 -5.65 -1.60 13.04
C GLY A 91 -4.66 -2.06 11.96
N LEU A 92 -5.12 -2.89 11.02
CA LEU A 92 -4.33 -3.33 9.88
C LEU A 92 -3.96 -2.16 8.96
N TYR A 93 -4.89 -1.23 8.71
CA TYR A 93 -4.61 -0.02 7.95
C TYR A 93 -3.47 0.80 8.58
N VAL A 94 -3.50 1.01 9.91
CA VAL A 94 -2.44 1.75 10.61
C VAL A 94 -1.10 1.02 10.49
N ALA A 95 -1.07 -0.31 10.60
CA ALA A 95 0.14 -1.09 10.39
C ALA A 95 0.68 -0.94 8.96
N MET A 96 -0.18 -1.04 7.95
CA MET A 96 0.18 -0.84 6.55
C MET A 96 0.72 0.58 6.27
N LEU A 97 0.08 1.59 6.87
CA LEU A 97 0.53 2.99 6.80
C LEU A 97 1.91 3.16 7.41
N ALA A 98 2.18 2.57 8.58
CA ALA A 98 3.49 2.63 9.22
C ALA A 98 4.60 2.02 8.34
N LEU A 99 4.32 0.89 7.68
CA LEU A 99 5.25 0.29 6.72
C LEU A 99 5.46 1.19 5.49
N PHE A 100 4.40 1.79 4.96
CA PHE A 100 4.52 2.74 3.85
C PHE A 100 5.36 3.97 4.23
N LEU A 101 5.09 4.58 5.39
CA LEU A 101 5.87 5.73 5.88
C LEU A 101 7.35 5.37 6.09
N ARG A 102 7.65 4.17 6.58
CA ARG A 102 9.03 3.68 6.70
C ARG A 102 9.73 3.60 5.33
N VAL A 103 9.04 3.11 4.30
CA VAL A 103 9.59 3.07 2.93
C VAL A 103 9.83 4.49 2.42
N GLN A 104 8.84 5.36 2.56
CA GLN A 104 8.85 6.71 2.01
C GLN A 104 9.90 7.61 2.69
N ALA A 105 9.96 7.59 4.02
CA ALA A 105 10.82 8.48 4.80
C ALA A 105 12.27 8.00 4.90
N LEU A 106 12.50 6.67 4.98
CA LEU A 106 13.84 6.14 5.26
C LEU A 106 14.49 5.49 4.03
N GLN A 107 13.76 4.61 3.34
CA GLN A 107 14.36 3.75 2.33
C GLN A 107 14.42 4.40 0.93
N LEU A 108 13.40 5.19 0.57
CA LEU A 108 13.34 5.83 -0.75
C LEU A 108 14.41 6.93 -0.93
N PRO A 109 14.69 7.81 0.05
CA PRO A 109 15.78 8.78 -0.06
C PRO A 109 17.14 8.08 -0.14
N GLU A 110 17.34 7.01 0.63
CA GLU A 110 18.55 6.21 0.60
C GLU A 110 18.78 5.56 -0.78
N LEU A 111 17.72 5.01 -1.40
CA LEU A 111 17.79 4.45 -2.74
C LEU A 111 18.19 5.52 -3.78
N ARG A 112 17.59 6.72 -3.69
CA ARG A 112 17.89 7.82 -4.62
C ARG A 112 19.35 8.26 -4.51
N ARG A 113 19.85 8.43 -3.28
CA ARG A 113 21.27 8.77 -3.04
C ARG A 113 22.22 7.73 -3.63
N ALA A 114 21.92 6.43 -3.46
CA ALA A 114 22.74 5.37 -4.04
C ALA A 114 22.73 5.41 -5.59
N ILE A 115 21.58 5.70 -6.20
CA ILE A 115 21.47 5.84 -7.67
C ILE A 115 22.23 7.09 -8.16
N GLU A 116 22.11 8.22 -7.47
CA GLU A 116 22.83 9.47 -7.79
C GLU A 116 24.34 9.29 -7.70
N ALA A 117 24.81 8.55 -6.69
CA ALA A 117 26.23 8.20 -6.52
C ALA A 117 26.70 7.08 -7.47
N SER A 118 25.80 6.50 -8.29
CA SER A 118 26.07 5.31 -9.12
C SER A 118 26.60 4.10 -8.32
N ASP A 119 26.27 4.01 -7.04
CA ASP A 119 26.59 2.89 -6.16
C ASP A 119 25.51 1.78 -6.31
N TRP A 120 25.68 0.99 -7.37
CA TRP A 120 24.74 -0.08 -7.72
C TRP A 120 24.65 -1.19 -6.65
N PRO A 121 25.75 -1.64 -6.02
CA PRO A 121 25.69 -2.58 -4.90
C PRO A 121 24.84 -2.06 -3.73
N ALA A 122 25.07 -0.83 -3.28
CA ALA A 122 24.28 -0.24 -2.20
C ALA A 122 22.81 -0.07 -2.61
N GLY A 123 22.55 0.44 -3.82
CA GLY A 123 21.20 0.58 -4.36
C GLY A 123 20.44 -0.74 -4.41
N GLY A 124 21.10 -1.83 -4.81
CA GLY A 124 20.55 -3.19 -4.79
C GLY A 124 20.18 -3.66 -3.39
N ALA A 125 21.02 -3.39 -2.40
CA ALA A 125 20.74 -3.73 -0.99
C ALA A 125 19.54 -2.95 -0.44
N VAL A 126 19.45 -1.65 -0.71
CA VAL A 126 18.30 -0.80 -0.32
C VAL A 126 17.02 -1.30 -0.97
N LEU A 127 17.04 -1.56 -2.29
CA LEU A 127 15.89 -2.12 -3.02
C LEU A 127 15.46 -3.45 -2.42
N GLY A 128 16.41 -4.30 -2.00
CA GLY A 128 16.13 -5.54 -1.28
C GLY A 128 15.38 -5.33 0.04
N ARG A 129 15.69 -4.27 0.79
CA ARG A 129 14.97 -3.91 2.03
C ARG A 129 13.58 -3.36 1.73
N ILE A 130 13.46 -2.42 0.79
CA ILE A 130 12.16 -1.89 0.32
C ILE A 130 11.25 -3.05 -0.07
N ARG A 131 11.81 -3.98 -0.83
CA ARG A 131 11.14 -5.19 -1.26
C ARG A 131 10.55 -5.93 -0.05
N ARG A 132 11.36 -6.36 0.92
CA ARG A 132 10.83 -7.07 2.10
C ARG A 132 9.71 -6.30 2.83
N THR A 133 9.86 -4.98 2.95
CA THR A 133 8.83 -4.13 3.58
C THR A 133 7.53 -4.08 2.77
N VAL A 134 7.61 -3.90 1.45
CA VAL A 134 6.45 -3.91 0.55
C VAL A 134 5.78 -5.28 0.50
N GLY A 135 6.55 -6.37 0.52
CA GLY A 135 6.02 -7.73 0.57
C GLY A 135 5.22 -7.99 1.85
N GLY A 136 5.73 -7.55 3.00
CA GLY A 136 4.97 -7.60 4.27
C GLY A 136 3.70 -6.75 4.22
N ASN A 137 3.79 -5.55 3.65
CA ASN A 137 2.64 -4.66 3.49
C ASN A 137 1.57 -5.27 2.56
N LEU A 138 1.98 -5.93 1.47
CA LEU A 138 1.08 -6.65 0.58
C LEU A 138 0.35 -7.79 1.30
N LEU A 139 1.07 -8.60 2.10
CA LEU A 139 0.44 -9.68 2.88
C LEU A 139 -0.61 -9.14 3.86
N LEU A 140 -0.30 -8.04 4.57
CA LEU A 140 -1.27 -7.37 5.43
C LEU A 140 -2.48 -6.86 4.63
N GLY A 141 -2.25 -6.25 3.46
CA GLY A 141 -3.31 -5.77 2.58
C GLY A 141 -4.23 -6.89 2.09
N LEU A 142 -3.66 -8.02 1.65
CA LEU A 142 -4.44 -9.18 1.23
C LEU A 142 -5.24 -9.78 2.39
N ALA A 143 -4.62 -9.90 3.58
CA ALA A 143 -5.31 -10.36 4.78
C ALA A 143 -6.46 -9.42 5.18
N LEU A 144 -6.24 -8.10 5.14
CA LEU A 144 -7.26 -7.09 5.40
C LEU A 144 -8.44 -7.26 4.45
N VAL A 145 -8.18 -7.33 3.13
CA VAL A 145 -9.24 -7.52 2.13
C VAL A 145 -10.02 -8.82 2.37
N ALA A 146 -9.33 -9.92 2.69
CA ALA A 146 -9.97 -11.20 2.98
C ALA A 146 -10.85 -11.15 4.24
N ILE A 147 -10.38 -10.53 5.33
CA ILE A 147 -11.15 -10.39 6.58
C ILE A 147 -12.42 -9.58 6.35
N VAL A 148 -12.30 -8.44 5.66
CA VAL A 148 -13.44 -7.55 5.37
C VAL A 148 -14.44 -8.22 4.43
N ALA A 149 -13.96 -8.99 3.45
CA ALA A 149 -14.83 -9.74 2.54
C ALA A 149 -15.56 -10.89 3.24
N ALA A 150 -14.89 -11.59 4.17
CA ALA A 150 -15.46 -12.72 4.90
C ALA A 150 -16.49 -12.29 5.96
N ARG A 151 -16.43 -11.05 6.45
CA ARG A 151 -17.34 -10.48 7.48
C ARG A 151 -17.57 -11.42 8.65
N PRO A 152 -16.51 -11.86 9.35
CA PRO A 152 -16.65 -12.82 10.42
C PRO A 152 -17.53 -12.30 11.55
N HIS A 153 -18.23 -13.22 12.22
CA HIS A 153 -19.24 -12.92 13.24
C HIS A 153 -18.71 -12.86 14.68
N TRP A 154 -17.39 -12.94 14.88
CA TRP A 154 -16.74 -12.95 16.20
C TRP A 154 -16.47 -11.55 16.78
#